data_AF-A0A366JDQ3-F1
#
_entry.id   AF-A0A366JDQ3-F1
#
_cell.length_a   1.000
_cell.length_b   1.000
_cell.length_c   1.000
_cell.angle_alpha   90.00
_cell.angle_beta   90.00
_cell.angle_gamma   90.00
#
_symmetry.space_group_name_H-M   'P 1'
#
loop_
_entity.id
_entity.type
_entity.pdbx_description
1 polymer ?
#
loop_
_entity_poly.entity_id
_entity_poly.type
_entity_poly.pdbx_seq_one_letter_code
_entity_poly.pdbx_strand_id
1 'polypeptide(L)' 'MWTLLLWLNQKIVASYEWLKNRYEVLRDRRVTRKQMMLARYLPAYLRRDMGLPPYTERKEIRSKDSQ' A
#
# COMPACT_ATOMS: atom_id res chain seq x y z
N MET A 1 4.89 -0.82 -46.30
CA MET A 1 6.06 -0.71 -45.40
C MET A 1 5.81 0.21 -44.20
N TRP A 2 5.24 1.41 -44.39
CA TRP A 2 4.99 2.35 -43.28
C TRP A 2 3.99 1.87 -42.22
N THR A 3 2.97 1.11 -42.64
CA THR A 3 1.94 0.54 -41.76
C THR A 3 2.51 -0.42 -40.72
N LEU A 4 3.54 -1.20 -41.07
CA LEU A 4 4.22 -2.10 -40.14
C LEU A 4 4.98 -1.33 -39.06
N LEU A 5 5.63 -0.23 -39.43
CA LEU A 5 6.33 0.64 -38.47
C LEU A 5 5.36 1.33 -37.51
N LEU A 6 4.22 1.80 -38.02
CA LEU A 6 3.17 2.39 -37.17
C LEU A 6 2.56 1.34 -36.23
N TRP A 7 2.33 0.12 -36.73
CA TRP A 7 1.81 -0.97 -35.92
C TRP A 7 2.78 -1.40 -34.82
N LEU A 8 4.07 -1.48 -35.13
CA LEU A 8 5.11 -1.78 -34.14
C LEU A 8 5.17 -0.69 -33.06
N ASN A 9 5.10 0.58 -33.46
CA ASN A 9 5.12 1.71 -32.54
C ASN A 9 3.91 1.66 -31.58
N GLN A 10 2.70 1.42 -32.11
CA GLN A 10 1.51 1.23 -31.29
C GLN A 10 1.66 0.10 -30.27
N LYS A 11 2.26 -1.03 -30.66
CA LYS A 11 2.51 -2.15 -29.75
C LYS A 11 3.53 -1.82 -28.66
N ILE A 12 4.59 -1.09 -29.00
CA ILE A 12 5.61 -0.66 -28.04
C ILE A 12 4.99 0.27 -27.01
N VAL A 13 4.25 1.30 -27.44
CA VAL A 13 3.59 2.25 -26.52
C VAL A 13 2.61 1.54 -25.60
N ALA A 14 1.74 0.67 -26.15
CA ALA A 14 0.77 -0.08 -25.34
C ALA A 14 1.44 -0.98 -24.29
N SER A 15 2.55 -1.64 -24.64
CA SER A 15 3.29 -2.48 -23.69
C SER A 15 3.96 -1.66 -22.59
N TYR A 16 4.48 -0.48 -22.92
CA TYR A 16 5.10 0.43 -21.96
C TYR A 16 4.09 0.99 -20.96
N GLU A 17 2.92 1.44 -21.44
CA GLU A 17 1.84 1.93 -20.57
C GLU A 17 1.33 0.84 -19.62
N TRP A 18 1.18 -0.40 -20.12
CA TRP A 18 0.80 -1.52 -19.27
C TRP A 18 1.83 -1.80 -18.17
N LEU A 19 3.12 -1.77 -18.51
CA LEU A 19 4.20 -2.00 -17.55
C LEU A 19 4.26 -0.87 -16.51
N LYS A 20 4.10 0.39 -16.96
CA LYS A 20 4.08 1.58 -16.10
C LYS A 20 2.92 1.52 -15.11
N ASN A 21 1.71 1.25 -15.57
CA ASN A 21 0.53 1.13 -14.71
C ASN A 21 0.71 0.04 -13.66
N ARG A 22 1.29 -1.10 -14.04
CA ARG A 22 1.58 -2.20 -13.10
C ARG A 22 2.61 -1.77 -12.04
N TYR A 23 3.62 -1.01 -12.44
CA TYR A 23 4.62 -0.49 -11.52
C TYR A 23 4.04 0.54 -10.55
N GLU A 24 3.18 1.44 -11.03
CA GLU A 24 2.49 2.43 -10.20
C GLU A 24 1.59 1.76 -9.15
N VAL A 25 0.77 0.78 -9.56
CA VAL A 25 -0.06 0.00 -8.63
C VAL A 25 0.79 -0.70 -7.56
N LEU A 26 1.94 -1.26 -7.94
CA LEU A 26 2.85 -1.90 -6.98
C LEU A 26 3.51 -0.87 -6.05
N ARG A 27 3.84 0.32 -6.56
CA ARG A 27 4.41 1.42 -5.78
C ARG A 27 3.42 1.91 -4.73
N ASP A 28 2.17 2.13 -5.11
CA ASP A 28 1.10 2.59 -4.22
C ASP A 28 0.83 1.57 -3.11
N ARG A 29 0.79 0.27 -3.46
CA ARG A 29 0.69 -0.82 -2.48
C ARG A 29 1.86 -0.85 -1.49
N ARG A 30 3.08 -0.50 -1.92
CA ARG A 30 4.24 -0.43 -1.01
C ARG A 30 4.17 0.80 -0.10
N VAL A 31 3.76 1.94 -0.63
CA VAL A 31 3.62 3.19 0.15
C VAL A 31 2.57 3.02 1.23
N THR A 32 1.39 2.52 0.88
CA THR A 32 0.30 2.23 1.84
C THR A 32 0.72 1.23 2.92
N ARG A 33 1.42 0.14 2.57
CA ARG A 33 1.98 -0.80 3.55
C ARG A 33 2.98 -0.16 4.50
N LYS A 34 3.87 0.70 4.00
CA LYS A 34 4.83 1.45 4.84
C LYS A 34 4.10 2.40 5.79
N GLN A 35 3.11 3.14 5.29
CA GLN A 35 2.29 4.02 6.11
C GLN A 35 1.53 3.25 7.20
N MET A 36 0.94 2.09 6.88
CA MET A 36 0.33 1.21 7.87
C MET A 36 1.31 0.68 8.92
N MET A 37 2.54 0.31 8.52
CA MET A 37 3.55 -0.11 9.48
C MET A 37 3.94 1.02 10.44
N LEU A 38 4.13 2.24 9.93
CA LEU A 38 4.41 3.40 10.78
C LEU A 38 3.24 3.66 11.74
N ALA A 39 2.00 3.65 11.22
CA ALA A 39 0.79 3.78 12.02
C ALA A 39 0.70 2.76 13.17
N ARG A 40 1.27 1.56 13.01
CA ARG A 40 1.31 0.53 14.07
C ARG A 40 2.19 0.90 15.26
N TYR A 41 3.15 1.80 15.10
CA TYR A 41 4.01 2.27 16.19
C TYR A 41 3.59 3.62 16.76
N LEU A 42 2.61 4.31 16.14
CA LEU A 42 2.11 5.58 16.62
C LEU A 42 1.39 5.42 17.97
N PRO A 43 1.45 6.41 18.87
CA PRO A 43 0.66 6.40 20.11
C PRO A 43 -0.85 6.53 19.85
N ALA A 44 -1.67 6.04 20.78
CA ALA A 44 -3.11 5.90 20.59
C ALA A 44 -3.86 7.21 20.31
N TYR A 45 -3.43 8.33 20.91
CA TYR A 45 -4.03 9.65 20.66
C TYR A 45 -3.86 10.08 19.20
N LEU A 46 -2.64 9.94 18.67
CA LEU A 46 -2.30 10.36 17.32
C LEU A 46 -2.99 9.51 16.25
N ARG A 47 -3.27 8.23 16.54
CA ARG A 47 -4.05 7.36 15.64
C ARG A 47 -5.52 7.78 15.53
N ARG A 48 -6.11 8.27 16.64
CA ARG A 48 -7.49 8.79 16.65
C ARG A 48 -7.61 10.05 15.79
N ASP A 49 -6.64 10.95 15.91
CA ASP A 49 -6.59 12.19 15.11
C ASP A 49 -6.45 11.89 13.60
N MET A 50 -5.78 10.79 13.25
CA MET A 50 -5.64 10.32 11.86
C MET A 50 -6.85 9.51 11.36
N GLY A 51 -7.88 9.29 12.18
CA GLY A 51 -9.07 8.50 11.80
C GLY A 51 -8.77 7.01 11.53
N LEU A 52 -7.65 6.49 12.05
CA LEU A 52 -7.25 5.09 11.85
C LEU A 52 -8.08 4.18 12.76
N PRO A 53 -8.59 3.04 12.24
CA PRO A 53 -9.50 2.20 13.00
C PRO A 53 -8.81 1.54 14.22
N PRO A 54 -9.51 1.40 15.36
CA PRO A 54 -8.89 1.03 16.63
C PRO A 54 -8.82 -0.50 16.78
N TYR A 55 -7.77 -1.14 16.25
CA TYR A 55 -7.63 -2.61 16.36
C TYR A 55 -6.33 -3.10 16.99
N THR A 56 -5.48 -2.23 17.55
CA THR A 56 -4.26 -2.68 18.24
C THR A 56 -4.34 -2.67 19.76
N GLU A 57 -5.53 -2.51 20.34
CA GLU A 57 -5.73 -2.91 21.73
C GLU A 57 -5.80 -4.44 21.77
N ARG A 58 -4.64 -5.09 21.53
CA ARG A 58 -4.40 -6.43 22.04
C ARG A 58 -4.50 -6.26 23.55
N LYS A 59 -5.69 -6.52 24.09
CA LYS A 59 -5.93 -6.65 25.53
C LYS A 59 -4.75 -7.43 26.09
N GLU A 60 -3.86 -6.74 26.79
CA GLU A 60 -3.05 -7.36 27.80
C GLU A 60 -4.07 -7.92 28.79
N ILE A 61 -4.40 -9.20 28.60
CA ILE A 61 -5.11 -9.98 29.59
C ILE A 61 -4.16 -10.00 30.77
N ARG A 62 -4.40 -9.02 31.64
CA ARG A 62 -3.80 -8.84 32.94
C ARG A 62 -3.79 -10.21 33.61
N SER A 63 -2.62 -10.84 33.70
CA SER A 63 -2.38 -12.00 34.54
C SER A 63 -2.48 -11.52 35.99
N LYS A 64 -3.71 -11.36 36.47
CA LYS A 64 -4.03 -11.36 37.88
C LYS A 64 -4.92 -12.56 38.04
N ASP A 65 -4.33 -13.64 38.54
CA ASP A 65 -4.89 -14.52 39.57
C ASP A 65 -3.76 -15.48 39.95
N SER A 66 -2.77 -14.89 40.63
CA SER A 66 -1.94 -15.60 41.60
C SER A 66 -2.44 -15.10 42.95
N GLN A 67 -3.36 -15.83 43.55
CA GLN A 67 -3.62 -15.89 45.00
C GLN A 67 -4.58 -17.02 45.29
#